data_AF-A0A7C8KUK3-F1
#
_entry.id   AF-A0A7C8KUK3-F1
#
_cell.length_a   1.000
_cell.length_b   1.000
_cell.length_c   1.000
_cell.angle_alpha   90.00
_cell.angle_beta   90.00
_cell.angle_gamma   90.00
#
_symmetry.space_group_name_H-M   'P 1'
#
loop_
_entity.id
_entity.type
_entity.pdbx_description
1 polymer ?
#
loop_
_entity_poly.entity_id
_entity_poly.type
_entity_poly.pdbx_seq_one_letter_code
_entity_poly.pdbx_strand_id
1 'polypeptide(L)' 'MNKKEKIWGLTILIIILLGYLIPYTLLSNVAKWYGSFLLWTVLAILIIAANYMLTKDWSDEE' A
#
# COMPACT_ATOMS: atom_id res chain seq x y z
N MET A 1 -18.90 -4.50 7.54
CA MET A 1 -17.86 -4.38 6.50
C MET A 1 -18.42 -4.82 5.16
N ASN A 2 -18.67 -3.85 4.31
CA ASN A 2 -19.11 -4.02 2.92
C ASN A 2 -18.05 -4.81 2.13
N LYS A 3 -18.43 -5.46 1.01
CA LYS A 3 -17.50 -6.21 0.15
C LYS A 3 -16.35 -5.32 -0.33
N LYS A 4 -16.64 -4.06 -0.66
CA LYS A 4 -15.64 -3.06 -1.06
C LYS A 4 -14.61 -2.82 0.05
N GLU A 5 -15.05 -2.60 1.28
CA GLU A 5 -14.17 -2.35 2.42
C GLU A 5 -13.27 -3.55 2.73
N LYS A 6 -13.80 -4.78 2.60
CA LYS A 6 -13.01 -6.01 2.70
C LYS A 6 -11.91 -6.07 1.64
N ILE A 7 -12.24 -5.74 0.40
CA ILE A 7 -11.28 -5.75 -0.72
C ILE A 7 -10.19 -4.71 -0.48
N TRP A 8 -10.56 -3.46 -0.21
CA TRP A 8 -9.59 -2.38 0.02
C TRP A 8 -8.75 -2.60 1.27
N GLY A 9 -9.33 -3.10 2.36
CA GLY A 9 -8.59 -3.50 3.56
C GLY A 9 -7.58 -4.62 3.27
N LEU A 10 -7.95 -5.62 2.48
CA LEU A 10 -7.03 -6.68 2.05
C LEU A 10 -5.93 -6.13 1.12
N THR A 11 -6.26 -5.21 0.22
CA THR A 11 -5.28 -4.54 -0.65
C THR A 11 -4.25 -3.78 0.18
N ILE A 12 -4.68 -3.03 1.20
CA ILE A 12 -3.77 -2.31 2.11
C ILE A 12 -2.85 -3.32 2.83
N LEU A 13 -3.39 -4.43 3.33
CA LEU A 13 -2.61 -5.48 3.98
C LEU A 13 -1.52 -6.04 3.05
N ILE A 14 -1.87 -6.30 1.79
CA ILE A 14 -0.92 -6.78 0.77
C ILE A 14 0.19 -5.74 0.51
N ILE A 15 -0.16 -4.46 0.38
CA ILE A 15 0.82 -3.39 0.16
C ILE A 15 1.79 -3.28 1.35
N ILE A 16 1.29 -3.39 2.58
CA ILE A 16 2.13 -3.41 3.79
C ILE A 16 3.08 -4.61 3.74
N LEU A 17 2.59 -5.80 3.43
CA LEU A 17 3.42 -7.00 3.32
C LEU A 17 4.49 -6.85 2.24
N LEU A 18 4.19 -6.23 1.10
CA LEU A 18 5.17 -5.92 0.06
C LEU A 18 6.22 -4.92 0.54
N GLY A 19 5.83 -3.94 1.36
CA GLY A 19 6.76 -3.01 2.01
C GLY A 19 7.77 -3.68 2.93
N TYR A 20 7.44 -4.84 3.52
CA TYR A 20 8.39 -5.66 4.24
C TYR A 20 9.13 -6.63 3.32
N LEU A 21 8.42 -7.38 2.49
CA LEU A 21 9.01 -8.44 1.67
C LEU A 21 10.03 -7.89 0.68
N ILE A 22 9.71 -6.84 -0.07
CA ILE A 22 10.57 -6.40 -1.18
C ILE A 22 11.94 -5.91 -0.70
N PRO A 23 12.06 -5.05 0.35
CA PRO A 23 13.36 -4.65 0.89
C PRO A 23 14.21 -5.82 1.39
N TYR A 24 13.59 -6.77 2.08
CA TYR A 24 14.30 -7.87 2.75
C TYR A 24 14.52 -9.11 1.86
N THR A 25 13.88 -9.18 0.68
CA THR A 25 14.05 -10.31 -0.25
C THR A 25 14.68 -9.87 -1.58
N LEU A 26 13.94 -9.12 -2.41
CA LEU A 26 14.33 -8.78 -3.78
C LEU A 26 15.38 -7.66 -3.84
N LEU A 27 15.24 -6.64 -2.98
CA LEU A 27 16.17 -5.52 -2.89
C LEU A 27 17.29 -5.76 -1.86
N SER A 28 17.38 -6.96 -1.26
CA SER A 28 18.36 -7.30 -0.22
C SER A 28 19.82 -7.07 -0.66
N ASN A 29 20.12 -7.30 -1.95
CA ASN A 29 21.45 -7.08 -2.54
C ASN A 29 21.62 -5.71 -3.20
N VAL A 30 20.57 -4.88 -3.21
CA VAL A 30 20.61 -3.54 -3.80
C VAL A 30 21.03 -2.55 -2.72
N ALA A 31 22.35 -2.41 -2.52
CA ALA A 31 22.96 -1.44 -1.61
C ALA A 31 22.86 0.02 -2.09
N LYS A 32 21.74 0.38 -2.74
CA LYS A 32 21.55 1.68 -3.40
C LYS A 32 20.27 2.33 -2.88
N TRP A 33 20.45 3.40 -2.09
CA TRP A 33 19.39 4.19 -1.45
C TRP A 33 18.28 4.66 -2.40
N TYR A 34 18.63 4.96 -3.66
CA TYR A 34 17.69 5.42 -4.67
C TYR A 34 16.69 4.36 -5.12
N GLY A 35 17.07 3.07 -5.13
CA GLY A 35 16.15 1.96 -5.43
C GLY A 35 15.10 1.79 -4.32
N SER A 36 15.53 1.91 -3.07
CA SER A 36 14.61 1.96 -1.92
C SER A 36 13.69 3.18 -2.02
N PHE A 37 14.21 4.38 -2.26
CA PHE A 37 13.40 5.60 -2.27
C PHE A 37 12.24 5.54 -3.28
N LEU A 38 12.48 5.04 -4.50
CA LEU A 38 11.42 4.91 -5.51
C LEU A 38 10.35 3.91 -5.06
N LEU A 39 10.76 2.75 -4.52
CA LEU A 39 9.84 1.75 -4.00
C LEU A 39 8.97 2.30 -2.87
N TRP A 40 9.58 2.94 -1.87
CA TRP A 40 8.85 3.51 -0.73
C TRP A 40 7.88 4.61 -1.19
N THR A 41 8.28 5.42 -2.17
CA THR A 41 7.41 6.46 -2.75
C THR A 41 6.19 5.85 -3.44
N VAL A 42 6.39 4.82 -4.27
CA VAL A 42 5.29 4.13 -4.96
C VAL A 42 4.34 3.47 -3.96
N LEU A 43 4.86 2.75 -2.97
CA LEU A 43 4.05 2.10 -1.93
C LEU A 43 3.24 3.13 -1.13
N ALA A 44 3.83 4.27 -0.78
CA ALA A 44 3.14 5.35 -0.08
C ALA A 44 1.97 5.91 -0.92
N ILE A 45 2.18 6.18 -2.21
CA ILE A 45 1.12 6.65 -3.12
C ILE A 45 -0.02 5.62 -3.20
N LEU A 46 0.31 4.33 -3.31
CA LEU A 46 -0.68 3.25 -3.35
C LEU A 46 -1.49 3.17 -2.06
N ILE A 47 -0.86 3.31 -0.89
CA ILE A 47 -1.57 3.35 0.40
C ILE A 47 -2.50 4.55 0.49
N ILE A 48 -2.06 5.74 0.08
CA ILE A 48 -2.89 6.94 0.10
C ILE A 48 -4.11 6.77 -0.81
N ALA A 49 -3.91 6.28 -2.03
CA ALA A 49 -5.00 6.01 -2.97
C ALA A 49 -5.98 4.96 -2.44
N ALA A 50 -5.48 3.87 -1.85
CA ALA A 50 -6.32 2.83 -1.26
C ALA A 50 -7.15 3.36 -0.07
N ASN A 51 -6.55 4.17 0.81
CA ASN A 51 -7.26 4.80 1.91
C ASN A 51 -8.31 5.81 1.42
N TYR A 52 -7.97 6.61 0.41
CA TYR A 52 -8.94 7.52 -0.20
C TYR A 52 -10.14 6.75 -0.77
N MET A 53 -9.91 5.67 -1.53
CA MET A 53 -10.99 4.86 -2.07
C MET A 53 -11.83 4.15 -1.01
N LEU A 54 -11.20 3.74 0.10
CA LEU A 54 -11.89 3.14 1.24
C LEU A 54 -12.79 4.16 1.97
N THR A 55 -12.30 5.39 2.15
CA THR A 55 -12.96 6.43 2.95
C THR A 55 -13.91 7.32 2.16
N LYS A 56 -13.76 7.41 0.83
CA LYS A 56 -14.61 8.25 -0.03
C LYS A 56 -16.09 7.87 0.06
N ASP A 57 -16.39 6.58 0.11
CA ASP A 57 -17.76 6.08 0.17
C ASP A 57 -18.38 6.22 1.59
N TRP A 58 -17.59 6.59 2.62
CA TRP A 58 -18.12 6.85 3.97
C TRP A 58 -18.85 8.18 4.10
N SER A 59 -18.55 9.15 3.23
CA SER A 59 -19.23 10.46 3.23
C SER A 59 -20.63 10.41 2.58
N ASP A 60 -20.93 9.37 1.81
CA ASP A 60 -22.19 9.23 1.08
C ASP A 60 -23.25 8.43 1.87
N GLU A 61 -22.91 7.92 3.07
CA GLU A 61 -23.81 7.15 3.95
C GLU A 61 -24.55 8.03 4.99
N GLU A 62 -24.49 9.36 4.88
CA GLU A 62 -25.18 10.34 5.73
C GLU A 62 -26.22 11.15 4.94
#